data_AF-R5KQJ3-F1
#
_entry.id   AF-R5KQJ3-F1
#
_cell.length_a   1.000
_cell.length_b   1.000
_cell.length_c   1.000
_cell.angle_alpha   90.00
_cell.angle_beta   90.00
_cell.angle_gamma   90.00
#
_symmetry.space_group_name_H-M   'P 1'
#
loop_
_entity.id
_entity.type
_entity.pdbx_description
1 polymer ?
#
loop_
_entity_poly.entity_id
_entity_poly.type
_entity_poly.pdbx_seq_one_letter_code
_entity_poly.pdbx_strand_id
1 'polypeptide(L)'
;MILREFSKYLQARNEDIIANKTTTTKLLCEWVKLVIYKNPKNHIDKIVHKEIMLAENKSGDFLITGKSESGRVLVNALYNFALSYEHHLMSKWLSNTVPDDFNK
;
A
#
# COMPACT_ATOMS: atom_id res chain seq x y z
N MET A 1 -11.79 2.43 9.36
CA MET A 1 -10.47 3.03 9.59
C MET A 1 -9.64 2.86 8.33
N ILE A 2 -8.99 3.92 7.82
CA ILE A 2 -8.29 3.92 6.52
C ILE A 2 -7.23 2.81 6.40
N LEU A 3 -6.43 2.61 7.45
CA LEU A 3 -5.42 1.55 7.50
C LEU A 3 -6.01 0.14 7.39
N ARG A 4 -7.24 -0.09 7.90
CA ARG A 4 -7.91 -1.39 7.79
C ARG A 4 -8.37 -1.69 6.37
N GLU A 5 -8.81 -0.68 5.63
CA GLU A 5 -9.18 -0.86 4.22
C GLU A 5 -7.94 -1.09 3.36
N PHE A 6 -6.86 -0.35 3.64
CA PHE A 6 -5.58 -0.59 2.98
C PHE A 6 -4.98 -1.96 3.34
N SER A 7 -5.07 -2.41 4.59
CA SER A 7 -4.57 -3.73 4.99
C SER A 7 -5.29 -4.87 4.29
N LYS A 8 -6.61 -4.78 4.09
CA LYS A 8 -7.38 -5.75 3.29
C LYS A 8 -6.88 -5.81 1.86
N TYR A 9 -6.55 -4.65 1.28
CA TYR A 9 -5.99 -4.58 -0.07
C TYR A 9 -4.62 -5.26 -0.19
N LEU A 10 -3.75 -5.09 0.82
CA LEU A 10 -2.46 -5.78 0.90
C LEU A 10 -2.63 -7.30 1.12
N GLN A 11 -3.53 -7.71 2.03
CA GLN A 11 -3.81 -9.11 2.33
C GLN A 11 -4.21 -9.92 1.09
N ALA A 12 -5.02 -9.34 0.22
CA ALA A 12 -5.42 -9.95 -1.04
C ALA A 12 -4.25 -10.20 -2.02
N ARG A 13 -3.05 -9.70 -1.72
CA ARG A 13 -1.84 -9.79 -2.56
C ARG A 13 -0.63 -10.35 -1.80
N ASN A 14 -0.85 -10.98 -0.65
CA ASN A 14 0.23 -11.54 0.17
C ASN A 14 1.12 -12.50 -0.64
N GLU A 15 0.54 -13.35 -1.47
CA GLU A 15 1.27 -14.31 -2.30
C GLU A 15 2.19 -13.59 -3.31
N ASP A 16 1.72 -12.52 -3.94
CA ASP A 16 2.52 -11.73 -4.87
C ASP A 16 3.67 -10.99 -4.18
N ILE A 17 3.45 -10.52 -2.95
CA ILE A 17 4.50 -9.88 -2.13
C ILE A 17 5.56 -10.93 -1.74
N ILE A 18 5.14 -12.10 -1.27
CA ILE A 18 6.05 -13.21 -0.90
C ILE A 18 6.84 -13.70 -2.12
N ALA A 19 6.20 -13.82 -3.28
CA ALA A 19 6.84 -14.21 -4.53
C ALA A 19 7.70 -13.08 -5.15
N ASN A 20 7.88 -11.96 -4.46
CA ASN A 20 8.64 -10.79 -4.90
C ASN A 20 8.18 -10.23 -6.28
N LYS A 21 6.90 -10.40 -6.62
CA LYS A 21 6.30 -9.84 -7.84
C LYS A 21 5.90 -8.37 -7.67
N THR A 22 5.73 -7.93 -6.43
CA THR A 22 5.37 -6.57 -6.06
C THR A 22 5.86 -6.24 -4.65
N THR A 23 5.89 -4.95 -4.32
CA THR A 23 6.22 -4.44 -2.99
C THR A 23 5.01 -3.74 -2.39
N THR A 24 4.92 -3.69 -1.06
CA THR A 24 3.80 -3.01 -0.38
C THR A 24 3.78 -1.51 -0.68
N THR A 25 4.94 -0.89 -0.95
CA THR A 25 5.05 0.51 -1.36
C THR A 25 4.48 0.73 -2.76
N LYS A 26 4.74 -0.17 -3.71
CA LYS A 26 4.10 -0.13 -5.04
C LYS A 26 2.58 -0.32 -4.92
N LEU A 27 2.14 -1.25 -4.07
CA LEU A 27 0.73 -1.49 -3.80
C LEU A 27 0.03 -0.31 -3.12
N LEU A 28 0.71 0.45 -2.26
CA LEU A 28 0.19 1.71 -1.71
C LEU A 28 -0.15 2.67 -2.85
N CYS A 29 0.74 2.79 -3.83
CA CYS A 29 0.56 3.72 -4.93
C CYS A 29 -0.57 3.30 -5.85
N GLU A 30 -0.63 2.02 -6.21
CA GLU A 30 -1.74 1.44 -6.96
C GLU A 30 -3.07 1.64 -6.22
N TRP A 31 -3.10 1.40 -4.91
CA TRP A 31 -4.31 1.57 -4.12
C TRP A 31 -4.77 3.03 -4.08
N VAL A 32 -3.86 3.98 -3.85
CA VAL A 32 -4.17 5.42 -3.89
C VAL A 32 -4.69 5.82 -5.28
N LYS A 33 -4.04 5.36 -6.35
CA LYS A 33 -4.48 5.59 -7.75
C LYS A 33 -5.88 5.05 -8.00
N LEU A 34 -6.17 3.82 -7.57
CA LEU A 34 -7.51 3.21 -7.64
C LEU A 34 -8.56 4.02 -6.88
N VAL A 35 -8.22 4.52 -5.70
CA VAL A 35 -9.15 5.31 -4.88
C VAL A 35 -9.39 6.70 -5.48
N ILE A 36 -8.35 7.36 -6.01
CA ILE A 36 -8.46 8.69 -6.61
C ILE A 36 -9.21 8.67 -7.95
N TYR A 37 -9.01 7.64 -8.78
CA TYR A 37 -9.67 7.57 -10.09
C TYR A 37 -11.10 7.03 -10.05
N LYS A 38 -11.52 6.38 -8.97
CA LYS A 38 -12.93 6.02 -8.79
C LYS A 38 -13.69 7.17 -8.13
N ASN A 39 -14.98 7.30 -8.43
CA ASN A 39 -15.85 8.21 -7.69
C ASN A 39 -15.90 7.81 -6.21
N PRO A 40 -15.73 8.76 -5.27
CA PRO A 40 -15.69 8.45 -3.85
C PRO A 40 -17.07 8.01 -3.35
N LYS A 41 -17.18 6.75 -2.94
CA LYS A 41 -18.46 6.17 -2.47
C LYS A 41 -18.56 6.16 -0.95
N ASN A 42 -17.46 5.84 -0.28
CA ASN A 42 -17.42 5.71 1.17
C ASN A 42 -16.60 6.83 1.83
N HIS A 43 -16.64 6.89 3.17
CA HIS A 43 -15.90 7.90 3.95
C HIS A 43 -14.39 7.85 3.73
N ILE A 44 -13.81 6.65 3.51
CA ILE A 44 -12.38 6.50 3.28
C ILE A 44 -11.99 7.09 1.93
N ASP A 45 -12.77 6.82 0.88
CA ASP A 45 -12.55 7.40 -0.43
C ASP A 45 -12.62 8.93 -0.36
N LYS A 46 -13.61 9.49 0.35
CA LYS A 46 -13.75 10.94 0.57
C LYS A 46 -12.52 11.53 1.27
N ILE A 47 -12.00 10.86 2.30
CA ILE A 47 -10.78 11.30 3.00
C ILE A 47 -9.57 11.27 2.07
N VAL A 48 -9.36 10.17 1.34
CA VAL A 48 -8.23 10.06 0.39
C VAL A 48 -8.32 11.15 -0.68
N HIS A 49 -9.50 11.36 -1.27
CA HIS A 49 -9.73 12.43 -2.25
C HIS A 49 -9.47 13.83 -1.67
N LYS A 50 -9.88 14.07 -0.42
CA LYS A 50 -9.73 15.38 0.24
C LYS A 50 -8.29 15.67 0.65
N GLU A 51 -7.59 14.67 1.18
CA GLU A 51 -6.32 14.85 1.90
C GLU A 51 -5.09 14.46 1.07
N ILE A 52 -5.23 13.58 0.07
CA ILE A 52 -4.11 13.04 -0.70
C ILE A 52 -4.16 13.54 -2.14
N MET A 53 -2.98 13.87 -2.68
CA MET A 53 -2.74 14.19 -4.08
C MET A 53 -1.83 13.12 -4.68
N LEU A 54 -2.17 12.71 -5.91
CA LEU A 54 -1.34 11.88 -6.77
C LEU A 54 -1.01 12.71 -8.02
N ALA A 55 0.28 12.81 -8.34
CA ALA A 55 0.76 13.30 -9.62
C ALA A 55 1.51 12.17 -10.32
N GLU A 56 1.32 12.00 -11.62
CA GLU A 56 1.99 10.98 -12.43
C GLU A 56 2.51 11.64 -13.70
N ASN A 57 3.76 11.38 -14.06
CA ASN A 57 4.35 11.90 -15.29
C ASN A 57 4.12 10.92 -16.46
N LYS A 58 4.52 11.32 -17.67
CA LYS A 58 4.37 10.49 -18.88
C LYS A 58 5.20 9.20 -18.86
N SER A 59 6.23 9.14 -18.02
CA SER A 59 7.10 7.97 -17.84
C SER A 59 6.53 6.95 -16.85
N GLY A 60 5.42 7.28 -16.18
CA GLY A 60 4.83 6.45 -15.13
C GLY A 60 5.44 6.68 -13.74
N ASP A 61 6.35 7.64 -13.59
CA ASP A 61 6.79 8.06 -12.25
C ASP A 61 5.67 8.82 -11.58
N PHE A 62 5.52 8.60 -10.28
CA PHE A 62 4.45 9.20 -9.51
C PHE A 62 4.96 9.86 -8.24
N LEU A 63 4.17 10.83 -7.75
CA LEU A 63 4.34 11.50 -6.48
C LEU A 63 3.03 11.41 -5.70
N ILE A 64 3.12 10.87 -4.48
CA ILE A 64 2.01 10.89 -3.52
C ILE A 64 2.35 11.85 -2.42
N THR A 65 1.48 12.82 -2.18
CA THR A 65 1.69 13.83 -1.13
C THR A 65 0.38 14.24 -0.48
N GLY A 66 0.47 14.78 0.73
CA GLY A 66 -0.66 15.35 1.45
C GLY A 66 -0.97 16.77 0.99
N LYS A 67 -2.25 17.06 0.74
CA LYS A 67 -2.76 18.40 0.40
C LYS A 67 -2.74 19.36 1.60
N SER A 68 -2.80 18.81 2.79
CA SER A 68 -2.85 19.51 4.09
C SER A 68 -1.79 18.92 5.04
N GLU A 69 -1.64 19.51 6.22
CA GLU A 69 -0.77 18.94 7.26
C GLU A 69 -1.26 17.55 7.73
N SER A 70 -2.57 17.42 8.00
CA SER A 70 -3.18 16.13 8.31
C SER A 70 -3.02 15.11 7.18
N GLY A 71 -3.08 15.56 5.93
CA GLY A 71 -2.86 14.72 4.77
C GLY A 71 -1.41 14.23 4.67
N ARG A 72 -0.43 15.06 5.02
CA ARG A 72 0.98 14.65 5.07
C ARG A 72 1.22 13.60 6.16
N VAL A 73 0.61 13.80 7.33
CA VAL A 73 0.62 12.80 8.42
C VAL A 73 -0.02 11.49 7.95
N LEU A 74 -1.14 11.56 7.23
CA LEU A 74 -1.82 10.37 6.68
C LEU A 74 -0.96 9.63 5.65
N VAL A 75 -0.34 10.33 4.70
CA VAL A 75 0.56 9.71 3.70
C VAL A 75 1.74 9.04 4.40
N ASN A 76 2.36 9.70 5.38
CA ASN A 76 3.45 9.11 6.15
C ASN A 76 2.99 7.87 6.94
N ALA A 77 1.81 7.92 7.56
CA ALA A 77 1.25 6.77 8.27
C ALA A 77 0.97 5.58 7.33
N LEU A 78 0.43 5.84 6.13
CA LEU A 78 0.20 4.80 5.11
C LEU A 78 1.51 4.19 4.61
N TYR A 79 2.53 5.02 4.37
CA TYR A 79 3.85 4.58 3.95
C TYR A 79 4.53 3.70 5.02
N ASN A 80 4.58 4.17 6.27
CA ASN A 80 5.17 3.41 7.37
C ASN A 80 4.40 2.12 7.65
N PHE A 81 3.08 2.14 7.49
CA PHE A 81 2.26 0.94 7.60
C PHE A 81 2.59 -0.07 6.49
N ALA A 82 2.75 0.37 5.24
CA ALA A 82 3.13 -0.51 4.12
C ALA A 82 4.45 -1.23 4.42
N LEU A 83 5.50 -0.48 4.78
CA LEU A 83 6.81 -1.05 5.14
C LEU A 83 6.71 -2.05 6.31
N SER A 84 5.99 -1.68 7.37
CA SER A 84 5.82 -2.54 8.54
C SER A 84 5.05 -3.83 8.20
N TYR A 85 4.05 -3.72 7.31
CA TYR A 85 3.28 -4.87 6.84
C TYR A 85 4.15 -5.84 6.06
N GLU A 86 5.00 -5.33 5.16
CA GLU A 86 5.93 -6.17 4.39
C GLU A 86 6.90 -6.92 5.29
N HIS A 87 7.55 -6.21 6.23
CA HIS A 87 8.44 -6.84 7.20
C HIS A 87 7.74 -7.93 8.02
N HIS A 88 6.51 -7.65 8.49
CA HIS A 88 5.73 -8.63 9.21
C HIS A 88 5.40 -9.86 8.35
N LEU A 89 4.97 -9.65 7.11
CA LEU A 89 4.63 -10.72 6.18
C LEU A 89 5.86 -11.58 5.85
N MET A 90 7.00 -10.96 5.56
CA MET A 90 8.26 -11.68 5.27
C MET A 90 8.76 -12.45 6.48
N SER A 91 8.68 -11.85 7.68
CA SER A 91 9.05 -12.55 8.93
C SER A 91 8.16 -13.78 9.16
N LYS A 92 6.86 -13.63 8.92
CA LYS A 92 5.91 -14.73 9.02
C LYS A 92 6.18 -15.80 7.97
N TRP A 93 6.44 -15.41 6.72
CA TRP A 93 6.79 -16.36 5.67
C TRP A 93 8.03 -17.17 6.06
N LEU A 94 9.12 -16.49 6.42
CA LEU A 94 10.38 -17.12 6.82
C LEU A 94 10.21 -18.10 7.99
N SER A 95 9.38 -17.74 8.99
CA SER A 95 9.09 -18.62 10.13
C SER A 95 8.35 -19.91 9.76
N ASN A 96 7.67 -19.94 8.61
CA ASN A 96 6.95 -21.10 8.11
C ASN A 96 7.72 -21.86 7.01
N THR A 97 8.84 -21.31 6.51
CA THR A 97 9.67 -21.94 5.48
C THR A 97 10.58 -22.99 6.10
N VAL A 98 10.63 -24.19 5.53
CA VAL A 98 11.59 -25.24 5.94
C VAL A 98 12.83 -25.24 5.04
N PRO A 99 13.97 -25.78 5.49
CA PRO A 99 15.20 -25.80 4.68
C PRO A 99 15.02 -26.41 3.28
N ASP A 100 14.16 -27.43 3.15
CA ASP A 100 13.88 -28.09 1.87
C ASP A 100 13.15 -27.20 0.85
N ASP A 101 12.47 -26.13 1.30
CA ASP A 101 11.79 -25.19 0.40
C ASP A 101 12.78 -24.33 -0.41
N PHE A 102 14.04 -24.21 0.03
CA PHE A 102 15.07 -23.45 -0.65
C PHE A 102 15.83 -24.26 -1.72
N ASN A 103 15.60 -25.58 -1.79
CA ASN A 103 16.28 -26.49 -2.72
C ASN A 103 15.47 -26.74 -4.02
N LYS A 104 14.42 -25.95 -4.27
CA LYS A 104 13.57 -26.03 -5.47
C LYS A 104 13.98 -25.05 -6.56
#